data_AF-A0A6N4VIB5-F1
#
_entry.id   AF-A0A6N4VIB5-F1
#
_cell.length_a   1.000
_cell.length_b   1.000
_cell.length_c   1.000
_cell.angle_alpha   90.00
_cell.angle_beta   90.00
_cell.angle_gamma   90.00
#
_symmetry.space_group_name_H-M   'P 1'
#
loop_
_entity.id
_entity.type
_entity.pdbx_description
1 polymer ?
#
loop_
_entity_poly.entity_id
_entity_poly.type
_entity_poly.pdbx_seq_one_letter_code
_entity_poly.pdbx_strand_id
1 'polypeptide(L)'
;MMTHQYKIEIAREGKWWMVYIPDIDGVTQARRLSEATTRAREYIALDQNVPYDDISIETASVRMQDPVFRELLESARGIRNMRAHAQTLENEAMRNAQEFALWLTRYGIPVRDVAELLDISPQRVSQLANEQGDERGPGLEGLDPDDVSDLLAKLESSVARRRGVSPSPVTAVKAASPVIGTRLAQPAKVPIKKVPTKAVARAKTGATARRTTGQRRSRG
;
A
#
# COMPACT_ATOMS: atom_id res chain seq x y z
N MET A 1 23.37 -8.29 -15.97
CA MET A 1 22.75 -6.97 -16.17
C MET A 1 23.18 -6.08 -15.03
N MET A 2 23.60 -4.85 -15.32
CA MET A 2 24.01 -3.87 -14.31
C MET A 2 22.81 -2.97 -14.01
N THR A 3 22.21 -3.13 -12.84
CA THR A 3 21.07 -2.31 -12.44
C THR A 3 21.57 -1.04 -11.75
N HIS A 4 21.19 0.11 -12.29
CA HIS A 4 21.49 1.42 -11.75
C HIS A 4 20.32 1.86 -10.86
N GLN A 5 20.58 2.03 -9.58
CA GLN A 5 19.58 2.43 -8.60
C GLN A 5 19.57 3.94 -8.44
N TYR A 6 18.40 4.55 -8.64
CA TYR A 6 18.18 5.98 -8.42
C TYR A 6 17.07 6.20 -7.40
N LYS A 7 17.20 7.29 -6.64
CA LYS A 7 16.16 7.76 -5.73
C LYS A 7 15.43 8.95 -6.34
N ILE A 8 14.13 9.02 -6.13
CA ILE A 8 13.32 10.17 -6.53
C ILE A 8 12.60 10.81 -5.35
N GLU A 9 12.53 12.14 -5.38
CA GLU A 9 11.71 12.93 -4.49
C GLU A 9 10.56 13.57 -5.27
N ILE A 10 9.33 13.38 -4.80
CA ILE A 10 8.16 13.86 -5.48
C ILE A 10 7.53 14.99 -4.68
N ALA A 11 7.24 16.12 -5.34
CA ALA A 11 6.55 17.24 -4.73
C ALA A 11 5.31 17.64 -5.55
N ARG A 12 4.21 17.98 -4.87
CA ARG A 12 3.03 18.51 -5.55
C ARG A 12 3.16 20.02 -5.74
N GLU A 13 3.11 20.48 -6.98
CA GLU A 13 3.11 21.90 -7.35
C GLU A 13 1.99 22.22 -8.34
N GLY A 14 1.04 23.08 -7.94
CA GLY A 14 -0.07 23.50 -8.80
C GLY A 14 -0.93 22.34 -9.32
N LYS A 15 -0.77 21.94 -10.59
CA LYS A 15 -1.45 20.78 -11.23
C LYS A 15 -0.52 19.61 -11.59
N TRP A 16 0.74 19.67 -11.18
CA TRP A 16 1.78 18.71 -11.51
C TRP A 16 2.40 18.06 -10.27
N TRP A 17 2.88 16.84 -10.48
CA TRP A 17 3.84 16.20 -9.60
C TRP A 17 5.23 16.46 -10.17
N MET A 18 6.01 17.24 -9.45
CA MET A 18 7.42 17.47 -9.74
C MET A 18 8.20 16.27 -9.21
N VAL A 19 9.10 15.73 -10.02
CA VAL A 19 9.92 14.57 -9.68
C VAL A 19 11.37 14.97 -9.79
N TYR A 20 12.06 15.01 -8.66
CA TYR A 20 13.47 15.34 -8.54
C TYR A 20 14.30 14.07 -8.41
N ILE A 21 15.44 14.04 -9.09
CA ILE A 21 16.38 12.92 -9.15
C ILE A 21 17.74 13.45 -8.65
N PRO A 22 18.00 13.39 -7.33
CA PRO A 22 19.13 14.08 -6.71
C PRO A 22 20.49 13.70 -7.31
N ASP A 23 20.68 12.42 -7.64
CA ASP A 23 21.96 11.88 -8.10
C ASP A 23 22.45 12.51 -9.42
N ILE A 24 21.52 13.03 -10.23
CA ILE A 24 21.81 13.65 -11.53
C ILE A 24 21.31 15.09 -11.61
N ASP A 25 20.91 15.68 -10.48
CA ASP A 25 20.23 16.98 -10.39
C ASP A 25 19.06 17.13 -11.40
N GLY A 26 18.39 16.00 -11.68
CA GLY A 26 17.38 15.89 -12.72
C GLY A 26 16.01 16.31 -12.24
N VAL A 27 15.24 17.00 -13.09
CA VAL A 27 13.84 17.36 -12.80
C VAL A 27 12.95 16.96 -13.96
N THR A 28 11.90 16.22 -13.64
CA THR A 28 10.80 15.92 -14.58
C THR A 28 9.44 16.15 -13.89
N GLN A 29 8.36 15.94 -14.63
CA GLN A 29 7.01 16.19 -14.14
C GLN A 29 6.00 15.15 -14.65
N ALA A 30 5.00 14.88 -13.83
CA ALA A 30 3.93 13.94 -14.13
C ALA A 30 2.55 14.54 -13.81
N ARG A 31 1.50 14.12 -14.55
CA ARG A 31 0.12 14.52 -14.25
C ARG A 31 -0.44 13.72 -13.08
N ARG A 32 -0.03 12.46 -12.97
CA ARG A 32 -0.48 11.54 -11.92
C ARG A 32 0.72 11.04 -11.12
N LEU A 33 0.52 10.78 -9.84
CA LEU A 33 1.58 10.25 -8.98
C LEU A 33 2.10 8.90 -9.50
N SER A 34 1.22 8.07 -10.07
CA SER A 34 1.55 6.77 -10.66
C SER A 34 2.48 6.86 -11.88
N GLU A 35 2.54 8.01 -12.56
CA GLU A 35 3.41 8.22 -13.72
C GLU A 35 4.81 8.69 -13.33
N ALA A 36 5.02 9.08 -12.06
CA ALA A 36 6.25 9.74 -11.62
C ALA A 36 7.51 8.87 -11.83
N THR A 37 7.43 7.59 -11.50
CA THR A 37 8.54 6.63 -11.68
C THR A 37 8.84 6.41 -13.16
N THR A 38 7.82 6.22 -13.99
CA THR A 38 7.97 6.11 -15.45
C THR A 38 8.67 7.34 -16.03
N ARG A 39 8.23 8.55 -15.65
CA ARG A 39 8.82 9.81 -16.13
C ARG A 39 10.26 10.00 -15.69
N ALA A 40 10.58 9.63 -14.45
CA ALA A 40 11.96 9.67 -13.97
C ALA A 40 12.85 8.70 -14.74
N ARG A 41 12.36 7.48 -15.01
CA ARG A 41 13.11 6.47 -15.77
C ARG A 41 13.39 6.92 -17.20
N GLU A 42 12.38 7.46 -17.88
CA GLU A 42 12.51 8.04 -19.22
C GLU A 42 13.58 9.15 -19.23
N TYR A 43 13.55 10.03 -18.23
CA TYR A 43 14.53 11.11 -18.09
C TYR A 43 15.94 10.57 -17.87
N ILE A 44 16.14 9.65 -16.91
CA ILE A 44 17.46 9.06 -16.59
C ILE A 44 18.04 8.33 -17.81
N ALA A 45 17.24 7.54 -18.53
CA ALA A 45 17.70 6.80 -19.68
C ALA A 45 18.27 7.74 -20.77
N LEU A 46 17.58 8.86 -21.01
CA LEU A 46 17.99 9.86 -21.99
C LEU A 46 19.21 10.66 -21.52
N ASP A 47 19.24 11.07 -20.24
CA ASP A 47 20.27 11.94 -19.68
C ASP A 47 21.60 11.19 -19.45
N GLN A 48 21.52 9.96 -18.93
CA GLN A 48 22.68 9.14 -18.59
C GLN A 48 23.08 8.17 -19.71
N ASN A 49 22.31 8.12 -20.80
CA ASN A 49 22.51 7.20 -21.92
C ASN A 49 22.64 5.72 -21.48
N VAL A 50 21.78 5.31 -20.54
CA VAL A 50 21.70 3.93 -20.04
C VAL A 50 20.37 3.28 -20.48
N PRO A 51 20.34 1.94 -20.66
CA PRO A 51 19.11 1.25 -21.06
C PRO A 51 17.98 1.45 -20.05
N TYR A 52 16.76 1.65 -20.54
CA TYR A 52 15.57 1.87 -19.70
C TYR A 52 15.36 0.75 -18.66
N ASP A 53 15.57 -0.50 -19.08
CA ASP A 53 15.35 -1.69 -18.24
C ASP A 53 16.46 -1.91 -17.20
N ASP A 54 17.61 -1.25 -17.36
CA ASP A 54 18.72 -1.30 -16.41
C ASP A 54 18.55 -0.26 -15.28
N ILE A 55 17.43 0.47 -15.22
CA ILE A 55 17.18 1.54 -14.24
C ILE A 55 16.14 1.09 -13.21
N SER A 56 16.57 1.00 -11.96
CA SER A 56 15.71 0.81 -10.80
C SER A 56 15.45 2.14 -10.08
N ILE A 57 14.20 2.36 -9.67
CA ILE A 57 13.76 3.61 -9.05
C ILE A 57 13.13 3.33 -7.70
N GLU A 58 13.60 4.03 -6.68
CA GLU A 58 13.00 4.07 -5.36
C GLU A 58 12.39 5.46 -5.10
N THR A 59 11.13 5.50 -4.66
CA THR A 59 10.51 6.76 -4.25
C THR A 59 10.87 7.07 -2.81
N ALA A 60 11.84 7.97 -2.61
CA ALA A 60 12.33 8.33 -1.29
C ALA A 60 11.32 9.19 -0.50
N SER A 61 10.60 10.08 -1.18
CA SER A 61 9.56 10.88 -0.52
C SER A 61 8.48 11.41 -1.47
N VAL A 62 7.30 11.65 -0.90
CA VAL A 62 6.20 12.37 -1.56
C VAL A 62 5.75 13.49 -0.63
N ARG A 63 5.85 14.74 -1.08
CA ARG A 63 5.52 15.94 -0.31
C ARG A 63 4.44 16.76 -1.00
N MET A 64 3.60 17.41 -0.21
CA MET A 64 2.70 18.45 -0.67
C MET A 64 2.98 19.71 0.14
N GLN A 65 3.09 20.87 -0.52
CA GLN A 65 3.51 22.12 0.13
C GLN A 65 2.46 22.69 1.08
N ASP A 66 1.18 22.43 0.80
CA ASP A 66 0.08 22.90 1.62
C ASP A 66 -0.03 22.03 2.91
N PRO A 67 0.04 22.64 4.11
CA PRO A 67 -0.02 21.93 5.39
C PRO A 67 -1.19 20.96 5.54
N VAL A 68 -2.37 21.28 4.99
CA VAL A 68 -3.56 20.43 5.06
C VAL A 68 -3.28 19.07 4.40
N PHE A 69 -2.48 19.06 3.33
CA PHE A 69 -2.17 17.83 2.62
C PHE A 69 -1.09 16.98 3.30
N ARG A 70 -0.28 17.55 4.20
CA ARG A 70 0.66 16.76 5.00
C ARG A 70 -0.10 15.81 5.93
N GLU A 71 -1.12 16.32 6.62
CA GLU A 71 -1.98 15.52 7.50
C GLU A 71 -2.75 14.44 6.72
N LEU A 72 -3.21 14.75 5.51
CA LEU A 72 -3.86 13.78 4.62
C LEU A 72 -2.89 12.68 4.15
N LEU A 73 -1.64 13.00 3.87
CA LEU A 73 -0.62 12.00 3.51
C LEU A 73 -0.31 11.04 4.67
N GLU A 74 -0.19 11.57 5.89
CA GLU A 74 -0.03 10.73 7.09
C GLU A 74 -1.27 9.85 7.33
N SER A 75 -2.47 10.40 7.16
CA SER A 75 -3.72 9.63 7.22
C SER A 75 -3.74 8.49 6.19
N ALA A 76 -3.31 8.75 4.95
CA ALA A 76 -3.21 7.73 3.90
C ALA A 76 -2.13 6.65 4.19
N ARG A 77 -1.05 7.00 4.90
CA ARG A 77 -0.07 6.03 5.41
C ARG A 77 -0.70 5.18 6.52
N GLY A 78 -1.37 5.81 7.48
CA GLY A 78 -2.11 5.13 8.55
C GLY A 78 -3.11 4.11 8.01
N ILE A 79 -3.92 4.49 7.02
CA ILE A 79 -4.88 3.58 6.37
C ILE A 79 -4.19 2.38 5.72
N ARG A 80 -3.05 2.58 5.05
CA ARG A 80 -2.29 1.48 4.46
C ARG A 80 -1.73 0.54 5.52
N ASN A 81 -1.19 1.08 6.60
CA ASN A 81 -0.66 0.29 7.71
C ASN A 81 -1.77 -0.53 8.39
N MET A 82 -2.93 0.10 8.64
CA MET A 82 -4.09 -0.60 9.19
C MET A 82 -4.55 -1.76 8.30
N ARG A 83 -4.60 -1.56 6.97
CA ARG A 83 -4.92 -2.63 6.03
C ARG A 83 -3.90 -3.76 6.03
N ALA A 84 -2.60 -3.43 6.04
CA ALA A 84 -1.55 -4.44 6.10
C ALA A 84 -1.61 -5.28 7.40
N HIS A 85 -1.90 -4.63 8.52
CA HIS A 85 -2.09 -5.30 9.79
C HIS A 85 -3.34 -6.18 9.81
N ALA A 86 -4.47 -5.66 9.31
CA ALA A 86 -5.71 -6.43 9.16
C ALA A 86 -5.50 -7.67 8.29
N GLN A 87 -4.82 -7.54 7.15
CA GLN A 87 -4.49 -8.68 6.28
C GLN A 87 -3.64 -9.73 6.99
N THR A 88 -2.70 -9.30 7.83
CA THR A 88 -1.85 -10.22 8.60
C THR A 88 -2.68 -11.02 9.60
N LEU A 89 -3.56 -10.34 10.33
CA LEU A 89 -4.47 -10.97 11.29
C LEU A 89 -5.49 -11.89 10.60
N GLU A 90 -6.03 -11.47 9.46
CA GLU A 90 -6.97 -12.27 8.67
C GLU A 90 -6.30 -13.56 8.16
N ASN A 91 -5.06 -13.46 7.68
CA ASN A 91 -4.28 -14.63 7.29
C ASN A 91 -3.99 -15.58 8.46
N GLU A 92 -3.72 -15.04 9.66
CA GLU A 92 -3.53 -15.86 10.88
C GLU A 92 -4.84 -16.54 11.29
N ALA A 93 -5.95 -15.79 11.34
CA ALA A 93 -7.27 -16.31 11.67
C ALA A 93 -7.72 -17.42 10.71
N MET A 94 -7.52 -17.22 9.40
CA MET A 94 -7.84 -18.24 8.39
C MET A 94 -7.05 -19.52 8.61
N ARG A 95 -5.73 -19.42 8.86
CA ARG A 95 -4.88 -20.60 9.13
C ARG A 95 -5.32 -21.34 10.40
N ASN A 96 -5.62 -20.61 11.46
CA ASN A 96 -6.10 -21.20 12.71
C ASN A 96 -7.46 -21.88 12.53
N ALA A 97 -8.37 -21.26 11.77
CA ALA A 97 -9.68 -21.84 11.45
C ALA A 97 -9.55 -23.11 10.60
N GLN A 98 -8.62 -23.14 9.63
CA GLN A 98 -8.31 -24.36 8.86
C GLN A 98 -7.83 -25.49 9.76
N GLU A 99 -6.85 -25.21 10.61
CA GLU A 99 -6.30 -26.21 11.53
C GLU A 99 -7.38 -26.74 12.49
N PHE A 100 -8.17 -25.83 13.07
CA PHE A 100 -9.28 -26.18 13.95
C PHE A 100 -10.32 -27.07 13.26
N ALA A 101 -10.74 -26.69 12.04
CA ALA A 101 -11.69 -27.46 11.25
C ALA A 101 -11.15 -28.86 10.90
N LEU A 102 -9.88 -28.97 10.51
CA LEU A 102 -9.23 -30.24 10.21
C LEU A 102 -9.18 -31.15 11.43
N TRP A 103 -8.77 -30.62 12.59
CA TRP A 103 -8.74 -31.39 13.83
C TRP A 103 -10.14 -31.90 14.18
N LEU A 104 -11.13 -31.02 14.33
CA LEU A 104 -12.45 -31.45 14.78
C LEU A 104 -13.14 -32.42 13.83
N THR A 105 -13.06 -32.20 12.51
CA THR A 105 -13.67 -33.11 11.54
C THR A 105 -13.03 -34.50 11.56
N ARG A 106 -11.72 -34.57 11.80
CA ARG A 106 -10.97 -35.83 11.95
C ARG A 106 -11.28 -36.58 13.24
N TYR A 107 -11.72 -35.87 14.28
CA TYR A 107 -12.29 -36.44 15.51
C TYR A 107 -13.75 -36.90 15.35
N GLY A 108 -14.33 -36.75 14.15
CA GLY A 108 -15.72 -37.14 13.88
C GLY A 108 -16.76 -36.11 14.35
N ILE A 109 -16.33 -34.91 14.76
CA ILE A 109 -17.28 -33.84 15.10
C ILE A 109 -18.04 -33.41 13.83
N PRO A 110 -19.39 -33.32 13.89
CA PRO A 110 -20.17 -32.90 12.74
C PRO A 110 -19.76 -31.52 12.21
N VAL A 111 -19.64 -31.39 10.89
CA VAL A 111 -19.28 -30.15 10.19
C VAL A 111 -20.16 -28.96 10.58
N ARG A 112 -21.43 -29.22 10.94
CA ARG A 112 -22.37 -28.18 11.38
C ARG A 112 -21.99 -27.58 12.74
N ASP A 113 -21.50 -28.42 13.65
CA ASP A 113 -21.10 -27.98 14.99
C ASP A 113 -19.78 -27.21 14.90
N VAL A 114 -18.86 -27.66 14.04
CA VAL A 114 -17.63 -26.93 13.72
C VAL A 114 -17.93 -25.55 13.10
N ALA A 115 -18.95 -25.47 12.25
CA ALA A 115 -19.41 -24.22 11.65
C ALA A 115 -19.95 -23.24 12.69
N GLU A 116 -20.73 -23.74 13.65
CA GLU A 116 -21.23 -22.94 14.78
C GLU A 116 -20.09 -22.44 15.68
N LEU A 117 -19.08 -23.28 15.95
CA LEU A 117 -17.90 -22.90 16.75
C LEU A 117 -17.01 -21.84 16.07
N LEU A 118 -16.89 -21.90 14.74
CA LEU A 118 -16.05 -20.98 13.97
C LEU A 118 -16.80 -19.75 13.44
N ASP A 119 -18.12 -19.66 13.68
CA ASP A 119 -19.01 -18.62 13.12
C ASP A 119 -18.87 -18.48 11.58
N ILE A 120 -18.86 -19.62 10.89
CA ILE A 120 -18.78 -19.69 9.42
C ILE A 120 -19.78 -20.71 8.87
N SER A 121 -20.00 -20.70 7.55
CA SER A 121 -20.90 -21.68 6.94
C SER A 121 -20.32 -23.11 6.97
N PRO A 122 -21.17 -24.16 7.06
CA PRO A 122 -20.71 -25.55 6.94
C PRO A 122 -19.96 -25.86 5.64
N GLN A 123 -20.34 -25.16 4.56
CA GLN A 123 -19.64 -25.27 3.28
C GLN A 123 -18.21 -24.73 3.39
N ARG A 124 -18.00 -23.61 4.11
CA ARG A 124 -16.66 -23.06 4.34
C ARG A 124 -15.81 -24.00 5.19
N VAL A 125 -16.36 -24.59 6.26
CA VAL A 125 -15.66 -25.62 7.05
C VAL A 125 -15.18 -26.78 6.16
N SER A 126 -16.05 -27.28 5.28
CA SER A 126 -15.71 -28.38 4.37
C SER A 126 -14.60 -27.99 3.38
N GLN A 127 -14.57 -26.74 2.91
CA GLN A 127 -13.48 -26.22 2.07
C GLN A 127 -12.16 -26.16 2.85
N LEU A 128 -12.18 -25.60 4.06
CA LEU A 128 -10.99 -25.42 4.88
C LEU A 128 -10.37 -26.77 5.30
N ALA A 129 -11.19 -27.78 5.60
CA ALA A 129 -10.71 -29.13 5.93
C ALA A 129 -10.11 -29.87 4.73
N ASN A 130 -10.55 -29.57 3.50
CA ASN A 130 -10.09 -30.24 2.28
C ASN A 130 -8.90 -29.54 1.58
N GLU A 131 -8.64 -28.26 1.86
CA GLU A 131 -7.54 -27.49 1.24
C GLU A 131 -6.12 -27.97 1.64
N GLN A 132 -5.94 -28.69 2.76
CA GLN A 132 -4.61 -29.12 3.27
C GLN A 132 -4.27 -30.60 3.03
N GLY A 133 -4.92 -31.28 2.08
CA GLY A 133 -4.59 -32.67 1.75
C GLY A 133 -3.16 -32.93 1.24
N ASP A 134 -2.31 -31.90 1.08
CA ASP A 134 -1.01 -31.99 0.37
C ASP A 134 0.25 -31.81 1.27
N GLU A 135 0.12 -31.25 2.48
CA GLU A 135 1.26 -31.00 3.39
C GLU A 135 1.06 -31.77 4.70
N ARG A 136 1.80 -32.87 4.85
CA ARG A 136 1.83 -33.82 5.99
C ARG A 136 1.32 -33.23 7.33
N GLY A 137 0.06 -33.50 7.65
CA GLY A 137 -0.52 -33.18 8.95
C GLY A 137 0.20 -33.89 10.11
N PRO A 138 0.19 -33.31 11.33
CA PRO A 138 0.81 -33.93 12.51
C PRO A 138 0.23 -35.32 12.74
N GLY A 139 1.11 -36.30 12.94
CA GLY A 139 0.74 -37.69 13.19
C GLY A 139 -0.27 -37.79 14.32
N LEU A 140 -1.38 -38.46 14.06
CA LEU A 140 -2.50 -38.68 14.99
C LEU A 140 -2.26 -39.86 15.93
N GLU A 141 -1.00 -40.25 16.10
CA GLU A 141 -0.67 -41.45 16.83
C GLU A 141 -0.74 -41.12 18.33
N GLY A 142 -1.78 -41.63 19.01
CA GLY A 142 -2.00 -41.50 20.45
C GLY A 142 -2.74 -40.22 20.89
N LEU A 143 -3.86 -39.86 20.27
CA LEU A 143 -4.76 -38.83 20.79
C LEU A 143 -6.11 -39.46 21.14
N ASP A 144 -6.43 -39.47 22.43
CA ASP A 144 -7.68 -40.01 22.95
C ASP A 144 -8.87 -39.14 22.49
N PRO A 145 -9.89 -39.70 21.81
CA PRO A 145 -11.05 -38.96 21.30
C PRO A 145 -11.88 -38.25 22.37
N ASP A 146 -11.81 -38.73 23.60
CA ASP A 146 -12.61 -38.23 24.71
C ASP A 146 -11.90 -37.14 25.54
N ASP A 147 -10.61 -36.87 25.29
CA ASP A 147 -9.83 -35.87 26.04
C ASP A 147 -9.68 -34.55 25.27
N VAL A 148 -10.56 -33.60 25.57
CA VAL A 148 -10.57 -32.25 25.01
C VAL A 148 -9.34 -31.43 25.44
N SER A 149 -8.75 -31.72 26.61
CA SER A 149 -7.60 -30.98 27.14
C SER A 149 -6.34 -31.23 26.30
N ASP A 150 -6.14 -32.49 25.88
CA ASP A 150 -5.03 -32.87 25.01
C ASP A 150 -5.14 -32.24 23.61
N LEU A 151 -6.36 -32.10 23.10
CA LEU A 151 -6.62 -31.43 21.82
C LEU A 151 -6.26 -29.94 21.91
N LEU A 152 -6.72 -29.25 22.96
CA LEU A 152 -6.41 -27.84 23.20
C LEU A 152 -4.90 -27.61 23.34
N ALA A 153 -4.21 -28.44 24.11
CA ALA A 153 -2.77 -28.35 24.29
C ALA A 153 -2.00 -28.56 22.97
N LYS A 154 -2.44 -29.49 22.11
CA LYS A 154 -1.83 -29.73 20.80
C LYS A 154 -2.10 -28.59 19.81
N LEU A 155 -3.32 -28.04 19.81
CA LEU A 155 -3.68 -26.87 19.00
C LEU A 155 -2.86 -25.65 19.42
N GLU A 156 -2.80 -25.35 20.73
CA GLU A 156 -1.99 -24.28 21.27
C GLU A 156 -0.50 -24.47 20.97
N SER A 157 0.02 -25.70 21.08
CA SER A 157 1.41 -26.03 20.74
C SER A 157 1.71 -25.86 19.25
N SER A 158 0.78 -26.20 18.37
CA SER A 158 0.90 -26.00 16.92
C SER A 158 0.90 -24.52 16.57
N VAL A 159 -0.03 -23.75 17.15
CA VAL A 159 -0.09 -22.29 17.02
C VAL A 159 1.19 -21.64 17.59
N ALA A 160 1.67 -22.08 18.75
CA ALA A 160 2.88 -21.56 19.40
C ALA A 160 4.16 -21.85 18.59
N ARG A 161 4.31 -23.06 18.04
CA ARG A 161 5.44 -23.40 17.15
C ARG A 161 5.50 -22.50 15.93
N ARG A 162 4.35 -22.10 15.37
CA ARG A 162 4.28 -21.14 14.25
C ARG A 162 4.50 -19.69 14.71
N ARG A 163 4.05 -19.31 15.91
CA ARG A 163 4.28 -18.00 16.53
C ARG A 163 5.74 -17.73 16.94
N GLY A 164 6.63 -18.73 16.85
CA GLY A 164 8.10 -18.54 16.95
C GLY A 164 8.68 -17.54 15.93
N VAL A 165 7.90 -17.13 14.92
CA VAL A 165 8.10 -15.90 14.15
C VAL A 165 7.24 -14.78 14.79
N SER A 166 7.79 -14.20 15.87
CA SER A 166 7.37 -12.98 16.60
C SER A 166 5.87 -12.57 16.60
N PRO A 167 5.16 -12.64 17.75
CA PRO A 167 3.91 -11.91 17.91
C PRO A 167 4.19 -10.44 18.31
N SER A 168 3.65 -9.48 17.54
CA SER A 168 3.52 -8.10 18.00
C SER A 168 2.20 -7.93 18.77
N PRO A 169 2.17 -7.13 19.84
CA PRO A 169 1.13 -7.15 20.85
C PRO A 169 -0.13 -6.42 20.37
N VAL A 170 -1.24 -7.15 20.26
CA VAL A 170 -2.59 -6.56 20.28
C VAL A 170 -2.92 -6.20 21.72
N THR A 171 -2.28 -5.16 22.25
CA THR A 171 -2.69 -4.50 23.51
C THR A 171 -2.32 -3.02 23.45
N ALA A 172 -2.91 -2.29 22.51
CA ALA A 172 -3.02 -0.82 22.56
C ALA A 172 -4.01 -0.30 21.51
N VAL A 173 -5.23 -0.82 21.48
CA VAL A 173 -6.37 -0.09 20.86
C VAL A 173 -7.28 0.37 21.98
N LYS A 174 -6.78 1.30 22.80
CA LYS A 174 -7.63 2.12 23.66
C LYS A 174 -7.09 3.54 23.68
N ALA A 175 -7.99 4.45 23.31
CA ALA A 175 -7.88 5.91 23.35
C ALA A 175 -6.96 6.58 22.31
N ALA A 176 -7.55 6.95 21.17
CA ALA A 176 -7.38 8.28 20.59
C ALA A 176 -8.43 8.51 19.48
N SER A 177 -9.66 8.81 19.87
CA SER A 177 -10.46 9.75 19.08
C SER A 177 -10.01 11.16 19.50
N PRO A 178 -9.79 12.06 18.53
CA PRO A 178 -10.31 13.40 18.73
C PRO A 178 -11.18 13.82 17.55
N VAL A 179 -12.37 14.24 17.97
CA VAL A 179 -13.33 15.11 17.30
C VAL A 179 -12.60 16.24 16.56
N ILE A 180 -12.97 16.42 15.29
CA ILE A 180 -12.65 17.59 14.49
C ILE A 180 -13.26 18.81 15.20
N GLY A 181 -12.42 19.61 15.84
CA GLY A 181 -12.80 20.79 16.60
C GLY A 181 -11.78 21.91 16.43
N THR A 182 -12.20 22.94 15.70
CA THR A 182 -11.57 24.23 15.39
C THR A 182 -10.74 24.86 16.52
N ARG A 183 -9.47 25.25 16.26
CA ARG A 183 -8.95 26.63 16.47
C ARG A 183 -7.52 26.80 15.92
N LEU A 184 -7.33 27.83 15.10
CA LEU A 184 -6.04 28.30 14.62
C LEU A 184 -5.09 28.69 15.77
N ALA A 185 -3.87 28.18 15.72
CA ALA A 185 -2.69 28.86 16.27
C ALA A 185 -1.51 28.60 15.31
N GLN A 186 -1.03 29.66 14.65
CA GLN A 186 0.15 29.61 13.79
C GLN A 186 1.42 29.57 14.65
N PRO A 187 2.47 28.83 14.24
CA PRO A 187 3.82 29.31 14.50
C PRO A 187 4.76 29.27 13.30
N ALA A 188 5.49 30.39 13.19
CA ALA A 188 6.82 30.63 12.65
C ALA A 188 7.24 30.01 11.29
N LYS A 189 7.40 30.91 10.31
CA LYS A 189 8.10 30.68 9.03
C LYS A 189 9.57 30.32 9.27
N VAL A 190 10.00 29.16 8.77
CA VAL A 190 11.42 28.82 8.57
C VAL A 190 11.76 29.07 7.09
N PRO A 191 12.83 29.80 6.74
CA PRO A 191 13.08 30.24 5.38
C PRO A 191 13.59 29.12 4.47
N ILE A 192 12.88 28.88 3.36
CA ILE A 192 13.29 28.01 2.25
C ILE A 192 14.34 28.78 1.42
N LYS A 193 15.54 28.22 1.23
CA LYS A 193 16.54 28.75 0.28
C LYS A 193 15.98 28.69 -1.14
N LYS A 194 15.95 29.83 -1.82
CA LYS A 194 15.48 29.97 -3.21
C LYS A 194 16.37 29.13 -4.14
N VAL A 195 15.77 28.20 -4.86
CA VAL A 195 16.38 27.56 -6.04
C VAL A 195 16.41 28.60 -7.17
N PRO A 196 17.54 28.80 -7.88
CA PRO A 196 17.64 29.80 -8.93
C PRO A 196 16.82 29.39 -10.16
N THR A 197 15.77 30.16 -10.46
CA THR A 197 14.99 30.07 -11.70
C THR A 197 15.78 30.71 -12.85
N LYS A 198 16.46 29.90 -13.65
CA LYS A 198 16.81 30.27 -15.04
C LYS A 198 16.55 29.08 -15.97
N ALA A 199 16.04 29.42 -17.15
CA ALA A 199 15.78 28.57 -18.30
C ALA A 199 14.42 27.84 -18.37
N VAL A 200 13.31 28.60 -18.47
CA VAL A 200 12.22 28.25 -19.40
C VAL A 200 11.74 29.52 -20.10
N ALA A 201 12.46 29.95 -21.13
CA ALA A 201 12.01 31.03 -22.00
C ALA A 201 12.46 30.78 -23.45
N ARG A 202 11.92 29.74 -24.10
CA ARG A 202 11.87 29.66 -25.57
C ARG A 202 10.87 28.61 -26.06
N ALA A 203 9.57 28.88 -25.98
CA ALA A 203 8.56 28.12 -26.73
C ALA A 203 7.18 28.82 -26.78
N LYS A 204 7.10 30.16 -26.90
CA LYS A 204 5.81 30.82 -27.17
C LYS A 204 5.99 32.10 -27.99
N THR A 205 6.27 31.93 -29.29
CA THR A 205 6.02 33.00 -30.27
C THR A 205 5.59 32.36 -31.58
N GLY A 206 4.36 32.68 -32.01
CA GLY A 206 3.85 32.33 -33.33
C GLY A 206 2.48 31.66 -33.32
N ALA A 207 1.43 32.39 -32.96
CA ALA A 207 0.12 32.36 -33.64
C ALA A 207 -0.92 33.18 -32.85
N THR A 208 -0.96 34.49 -33.07
CA THR A 208 -2.16 35.30 -32.76
C THR A 208 -2.37 36.38 -33.80
N ALA A 209 -3.55 36.32 -34.43
CA ALA A 209 -4.31 37.37 -35.14
C ALA A 209 -3.81 37.81 -36.53
N ARG A 210 -4.67 38.13 -37.52
CA ARG A 210 -5.95 38.85 -37.45
C ARG A 210 -6.63 38.80 -38.82
N ARG A 211 -7.97 38.67 -38.88
CA ARG A 211 -8.87 39.69 -39.45
C ARG A 211 -10.35 39.25 -39.43
N THR A 212 -11.12 40.03 -38.68
CA THR A 212 -12.56 40.25 -38.81
C THR A 212 -12.87 41.08 -40.07
N THR A 213 -14.05 40.87 -40.67
CA THR A 213 -15.11 41.87 -40.95
C THR A 213 -16.01 41.37 -42.08
N GLY A 214 -17.33 41.35 -41.83
CA GLY A 214 -18.33 40.86 -42.78
C GLY A 214 -18.67 41.85 -43.89
N GLN A 215 -19.32 41.34 -44.94
CA GLN A 215 -20.15 42.16 -45.82
C GLN A 215 -21.31 41.34 -46.40
N ARG A 216 -22.48 41.99 -46.36
CA ARG A 216 -23.80 41.58 -46.83
C ARG A 216 -23.90 41.53 -48.37
N ARG A 217 -24.84 40.68 -48.83
CA ARG A 217 -25.80 40.86 -49.94
C ARG A 217 -25.35 40.73 -51.42
N SER A 218 -25.98 39.73 -52.05
CA SER A 218 -26.90 39.78 -53.21
C SER A 218 -26.39 39.48 -54.64
N ARG A 219 -27.23 38.66 -55.28
CA ARG A 219 -27.57 38.53 -56.72
C ARG A 219 -26.63 37.75 -57.64
N GLY A 220 -27.27 36.87 -58.41
CA GLY A 220 -26.70 35.96 -59.41
C GLY A 220 -27.46 34.65 -59.35
#